data_AF-A0A924THS1-F1
#
_entry.id   AF-A0A924THS1-F1
#
_cell.length_a   1.000
_cell.length_b   1.000
_cell.length_c   1.000
_cell.angle_alpha   90.00
_cell.angle_beta   90.00
_cell.angle_gamma   90.00
#
_symmetry.space_group_name_H-M   'P 1'
#
loop_
_entity.id
_entity.type
_entity.pdbx_description
1 polymer ?
#
loop_
_entity_poly.entity_id
_entity_poly.type
_entity_poly.pdbx_seq_one_letter_code
_entity_poly.pdbx_strand_id
1 'polypeptide(L)'
;MNEEIIDISIIQDSTLGFRGFATLVNILGTSTKNNEKLKALQHYFLTANDKDKVWVIAIFSGRRPKRIINSTILKFWCTELINLPLWLFEECYHTVGDLGETIALLLPQCIIVEPQNEFTLSHYLEEFIRLEKAEEPIKKEFIINTWMQLSQDERFVFNKLITGGFRIGVSQKMIVNALAKTTNIEASNIAHLISGNWNPSTTSFTDLLSETHAGKDFSKPYPFYLAYALEAEPTTLGDINEWQAEWKWDGIRGQIIKRNNELFVWSRGEELMTDKFPEYQILKVLLPNGTVLDGEIIPTKDLLPLPFSLLQTRIGRKNITKKQLQEAPISFFAYDLLEYNFEDYRTKPLVERRLMLENIINTLFTSNQQLSTIIQLSPIIQKNTWDELIELRKLSRDMGSEGIMLKRKSSTYQVGRKVGDWWKWKIEPMVIDAVMIYAQKGHGRRSNLYTDYTFAVKDGDKLITFTKAYSGLTDKEFNEVDAFVKANSIEKFGPVRTVKPQLVFEIAFEGIAASSRHKSGVALRFPRISRWRKDKKTDEINTLEDLKKMLLIYGNKKDETP
;
A
#
# COMPACT_ATOMS: atom_id res chain seq x y z
N MET A 1 37.78 -12.40 0.31
CA MET A 1 38.46 -12.05 1.56
C MET A 1 38.91 -10.60 1.44
N ASN A 2 38.01 -9.73 1.89
CA ASN A 2 38.13 -8.30 2.19
C ASN A 2 36.69 -7.91 2.49
N GLU A 3 36.19 -8.43 3.62
CA GLU A 3 35.03 -7.84 4.27
C GLU A 3 35.51 -6.50 4.81
N GLU A 4 34.98 -5.40 4.28
CA GLU A 4 35.01 -4.14 5.00
C GLU A 4 34.21 -4.34 6.28
N ILE A 5 34.94 -4.65 7.34
CA ILE A 5 34.47 -4.58 8.72
C ILE A 5 34.12 -3.12 8.94
N ILE A 6 32.83 -2.81 8.86
CA ILE A 6 32.29 -1.57 9.43
C ILE A 6 32.68 -1.60 10.90
N ASP A 7 33.54 -0.67 11.30
CA ASP A 7 34.11 -0.61 12.63
C ASP A 7 33.00 -0.45 13.67
N ILE A 8 32.71 -1.53 14.40
CA ILE A 8 31.64 -1.64 15.40
C ILE A 8 31.89 -0.67 16.58
N SER A 9 33.11 -0.16 16.73
CA SER A 9 33.47 0.83 17.76
C SER A 9 32.81 2.21 17.51
N ILE A 10 32.51 2.58 16.27
CA ILE A 10 31.80 3.84 15.92
C ILE A 10 30.31 3.78 16.30
N ILE A 11 29.77 2.57 16.48
CA ILE A 11 28.37 2.34 16.84
C ILE A 11 28.14 2.51 18.35
N GLN A 12 29.16 2.43 19.20
CA GLN A 12 28.95 2.48 20.66
C GLN A 12 28.67 3.90 21.20
N ASP A 13 29.25 4.96 20.63
CA ASP A 13 29.03 6.34 21.10
C ASP A 13 27.90 7.10 20.37
N SER A 14 27.34 6.54 19.29
CA SER A 14 26.34 7.21 18.43
C SER A 14 24.89 6.79 18.66
N THR A 15 24.61 6.03 19.72
CA THR A 15 23.32 5.33 19.95
C THR A 15 22.37 5.99 20.94
N LEU A 16 22.78 7.07 21.61
CA LEU A 16 21.97 7.74 22.62
C LEU A 16 21.24 8.97 22.03
N GLY A 17 20.07 9.25 22.59
CA GLY A 17 19.23 10.38 22.22
C GLY A 17 18.70 10.37 20.77
N PHE A 18 18.43 11.57 20.25
CA PHE A 18 17.86 11.76 18.91
C PHE A 18 18.82 11.37 17.79
N ARG A 19 20.14 11.43 18.04
CA ARG A 19 21.17 11.00 17.09
C ARG A 19 21.02 9.53 16.72
N GLY A 20 20.81 8.66 17.72
CA GLY A 20 20.56 7.24 17.49
C GLY A 20 19.34 7.00 16.58
N PHE A 21 18.28 7.79 16.76
CA PHE A 21 17.11 7.74 15.88
C PHE A 21 17.41 8.27 14.46
N ALA A 22 18.17 9.35 14.35
CA ALA A 22 18.56 9.90 13.06
C ALA A 22 19.39 8.90 12.24
N THR A 23 20.37 8.25 12.88
CA THR A 23 21.17 7.15 12.32
C THR A 23 20.28 6.00 11.85
N LEU A 24 19.34 5.56 12.68
CA LEU A 24 18.37 4.53 12.29
C LEU A 24 17.62 4.92 11.01
N VAL A 25 17.05 6.13 10.98
CA VAL A 25 16.29 6.64 9.84
C VAL A 25 17.13 6.71 8.56
N ASN A 26 18.39 7.13 8.66
CA ASN A 26 19.31 7.17 7.52
C ASN A 26 19.65 5.79 6.97
N ILE A 27 19.94 4.81 7.84
CA ILE A 27 20.17 3.42 7.44
C ILE A 27 18.93 2.87 6.74
N LEU A 28 17.74 3.12 7.29
CA LEU A 28 16.47 2.68 6.72
C LEU A 28 16.17 3.34 5.36
N GLY A 29 16.51 4.61 5.18
CA GLY A 29 16.29 5.36 3.95
C GLY A 29 17.22 4.99 2.80
N THR A 30 18.49 4.71 3.11
CA THR A 30 19.54 4.45 2.11
C THR A 30 19.60 2.98 1.68
N SER A 31 19.44 2.04 2.62
CA SER A 31 19.52 0.61 2.31
C SER A 31 18.37 0.12 1.42
N THR A 32 18.70 -0.72 0.43
CA THR A 32 17.72 -1.47 -0.38
C THR A 32 17.50 -2.88 0.15
N LYS A 33 18.31 -3.36 1.10
CA LYS A 33 18.24 -4.75 1.60
C LYS A 33 17.36 -4.82 2.85
N ASN A 34 16.29 -5.60 2.78
CA ASN A 34 15.37 -5.80 3.91
C ASN A 34 16.07 -6.32 5.18
N ASN A 35 17.11 -7.16 5.03
CA ASN A 35 17.85 -7.71 6.17
C ASN A 35 18.68 -6.65 6.91
N GLU A 36 19.26 -5.68 6.19
CA GLU A 36 20.01 -4.57 6.82
C GLU A 36 19.06 -3.68 7.61
N LYS A 37 17.91 -3.32 7.02
CA LYS A 37 16.86 -2.56 7.72
C LYS A 37 16.36 -3.26 8.97
N LEU A 38 16.16 -4.57 8.88
CA LEU A 38 15.71 -5.39 10.01
C LEU A 38 16.74 -5.39 11.16
N LYS A 39 18.02 -5.56 10.84
CA LYS A 39 19.12 -5.50 11.83
C LYS A 39 19.20 -4.12 12.50
N ALA A 40 19.06 -3.04 11.73
CA ALA A 40 19.09 -1.68 12.26
C ALA A 40 17.94 -1.44 13.26
N LEU A 41 16.72 -1.88 12.93
CA LEU A 41 15.58 -1.81 13.84
C LEU A 41 15.80 -2.65 15.11
N GLN A 42 16.32 -3.87 14.98
CA GLN A 42 16.63 -4.73 16.13
C GLN A 42 17.64 -4.07 17.06
N HIS A 43 18.72 -3.53 16.49
CA HIS A 43 19.74 -2.83 17.25
C HIS A 43 19.13 -1.65 18.01
N TYR A 44 18.33 -0.81 17.34
CA TYR A 44 17.66 0.31 18.00
C TYR A 44 16.73 -0.13 19.12
N PHE A 45 15.94 -1.19 18.94
CA PHE A 45 15.07 -1.71 19.99
C PHE A 45 15.82 -2.32 21.18
N LEU A 46 17.08 -2.72 21.00
CA LEU A 46 17.95 -3.19 22.09
C LEU A 46 18.62 -2.03 22.84
N THR A 47 18.97 -0.94 22.17
CA THR A 47 19.81 0.13 22.75
C THR A 47 19.05 1.38 23.18
N ALA A 48 17.93 1.72 22.53
CA ALA A 48 17.19 2.94 22.84
C ALA A 48 16.51 2.88 24.22
N ASN A 49 16.11 4.05 24.75
CA ASN A 49 15.25 4.10 25.94
C ASN A 49 13.82 3.65 25.60
N ASP A 50 13.07 3.19 26.60
CA ASP A 50 11.75 2.58 26.39
C ASP A 50 10.71 3.54 25.80
N LYS A 51 10.73 4.84 26.18
CA LYS A 51 9.83 5.84 25.59
C LYS A 51 10.08 6.01 24.09
N ASP A 52 11.35 6.05 23.68
CA ASP A 52 11.73 6.19 22.28
C ASP A 52 11.34 4.95 21.46
N LYS A 53 11.47 3.73 22.03
CA LYS A 53 10.99 2.50 21.39
C LYS A 53 9.50 2.59 21.07
N VAL A 54 8.68 3.00 22.04
CA VAL A 54 7.22 3.17 21.88
C VAL A 54 6.91 4.18 20.78
N TRP A 55 7.61 5.32 20.75
CA TRP A 55 7.42 6.33 19.72
C TRP A 55 7.85 5.87 18.32
N VAL A 56 8.95 5.13 18.20
CA VAL A 56 9.36 4.52 16.92
C VAL A 56 8.31 3.56 16.40
N ILE A 57 7.76 2.71 17.29
CA ILE A 57 6.64 1.82 16.95
C ILE A 57 5.43 2.63 16.47
N ALA A 58 5.08 3.71 17.17
CA ALA A 58 3.96 4.57 16.80
C ALA A 58 4.14 5.23 15.43
N ILE A 59 5.30 5.86 15.19
CA ILE A 59 5.59 6.59 13.93
C ILE A 59 5.56 5.65 12.72
N PHE A 60 6.15 4.47 12.86
CA PHE A 60 6.26 3.49 11.76
C PHE A 60 5.03 2.59 11.60
N SER A 61 4.15 2.50 12.61
CA SER A 61 2.81 1.89 12.49
C SER A 61 1.72 2.87 12.03
N GLY A 62 2.05 4.16 11.80
CA GLY A 62 1.10 5.17 11.31
C GLY A 62 0.36 5.95 12.40
N ARG A 63 0.71 5.74 13.68
CA ARG A 63 0.31 6.58 14.83
C ARG A 63 1.25 7.80 14.96
N ARG A 64 1.29 8.61 13.91
CA ARG A 64 2.11 9.83 13.86
C ARG A 64 1.44 10.96 14.67
N PRO A 65 2.23 11.83 15.33
CA PRO A 65 1.69 13.03 15.96
C PRO A 65 1.03 13.92 14.91
N LYS A 66 0.13 14.80 15.35
CA LYS A 66 -0.47 15.79 14.46
C LYS A 66 0.59 16.73 13.93
N ARG A 67 0.36 17.20 12.71
CA ARG A 67 1.22 18.19 12.07
C ARG A 67 1.07 19.54 12.77
N ILE A 68 2.13 20.01 13.41
CA ILE A 68 2.13 21.27 14.17
C ILE A 68 2.37 22.51 13.28
N ILE A 69 3.07 22.35 12.15
CA ILE A 69 3.53 23.45 11.29
C ILE A 69 3.33 23.09 9.81
N ASN A 70 2.83 24.05 9.02
CA ASN A 70 2.65 23.91 7.57
C ASN A 70 4.01 23.94 6.82
N SER A 71 4.13 23.19 5.72
CA SER A 71 5.31 23.12 4.85
C SER A 71 5.66 24.50 4.30
N THR A 72 4.64 25.30 3.95
CA THR A 72 4.82 26.65 3.45
C THR A 72 5.54 27.52 4.49
N ILE A 73 5.15 27.42 5.75
CA ILE A 73 5.74 28.19 6.85
C ILE A 73 7.19 27.75 7.10
N LEU A 74 7.47 26.44 7.15
CA LEU A 74 8.85 25.94 7.28
C LEU A 74 9.76 26.44 6.16
N LYS A 75 9.26 26.44 4.92
CA LYS A 75 9.96 27.00 3.78
C LYS A 75 10.28 28.48 3.99
N PHE A 76 9.28 29.28 4.39
CA PHE A 76 9.46 30.71 4.65
C PHE A 76 10.51 30.97 5.74
N TRP A 77 10.43 30.27 6.87
CA TRP A 77 11.41 30.42 7.96
C TRP A 77 12.82 30.02 7.52
N CYS A 78 12.98 28.96 6.73
CA CYS A 78 14.27 28.59 6.18
C CYS A 78 14.81 29.70 5.26
N THR A 79 14.02 30.18 4.30
CA THR A 79 14.43 31.24 3.36
C THR A 79 14.76 32.56 4.05
N GLU A 80 14.01 32.90 5.11
CA GLU A 80 14.26 34.09 5.92
C GLU A 80 15.59 33.96 6.68
N LEU A 81 15.85 32.80 7.30
CA LEU A 81 17.05 32.55 8.10
C LEU A 81 18.36 32.63 7.28
N ILE A 82 18.35 32.15 6.04
CA ILE A 82 19.53 32.14 5.16
C ILE A 82 19.51 33.25 4.09
N ASN A 83 18.51 34.14 4.14
CA ASN A 83 18.29 35.20 3.16
C ASN A 83 18.28 34.71 1.69
N LEU A 84 17.55 33.62 1.42
CA LEU A 84 17.45 33.01 0.09
C LEU A 84 16.12 33.36 -0.58
N PRO A 85 16.12 33.89 -1.82
CA PRO A 85 14.89 34.14 -2.56
C PRO A 85 14.04 32.88 -2.75
N LEU A 86 12.71 33.05 -2.65
CA LEU A 86 11.75 31.94 -2.66
C LEU A 86 11.83 31.07 -3.93
N TRP A 87 12.12 31.68 -5.08
CA TRP A 87 12.24 30.98 -6.37
C TRP A 87 13.47 30.06 -6.41
N LEU A 88 14.57 30.46 -5.77
CA LEU A 88 15.81 29.67 -5.74
C LEU A 88 15.64 28.48 -4.80
N PHE A 89 14.92 28.65 -3.69
CA PHE A 89 14.51 27.53 -2.85
C PHE A 89 13.70 26.49 -3.64
N GLU A 90 12.74 26.92 -4.47
CA GLU A 90 11.93 25.99 -5.28
C GLU A 90 12.78 25.19 -6.27
N GLU A 91 13.79 25.80 -6.88
CA GLU A 91 14.72 25.08 -7.76
C GLU A 91 15.57 24.05 -6.99
N CYS A 92 16.04 24.39 -5.78
CA CYS A 92 16.71 23.45 -4.89
C CYS A 92 15.77 22.29 -4.52
N TYR A 93 14.53 22.60 -4.12
CA TYR A 93 13.52 21.60 -3.76
C TYR A 93 13.19 20.67 -4.92
N HIS A 94 13.03 21.17 -6.15
CA HIS A 94 12.78 20.35 -7.32
C HIS A 94 13.97 19.48 -7.74
N THR A 95 15.18 19.83 -7.29
CA THR A 95 16.39 19.03 -7.53
C THR A 95 16.55 17.95 -6.47
N VAL A 96 16.37 18.28 -5.20
CA VAL A 96 16.45 17.32 -4.09
C VAL A 96 15.24 16.38 -4.09
N GLY A 97 14.05 16.92 -4.34
CA GLY A 97 12.78 16.18 -4.36
C GLY A 97 12.18 15.91 -2.97
N ASP A 98 12.75 16.52 -1.91
CA ASP A 98 12.29 16.40 -0.53
C ASP A 98 12.50 17.69 0.29
N LEU A 99 11.44 18.16 0.96
CA LEU A 99 11.49 19.43 1.69
C LEU A 99 12.40 19.36 2.92
N GLY A 100 12.35 18.25 3.66
CA GLY A 100 13.14 18.11 4.89
C GLY A 100 14.64 18.06 4.60
N GLU A 101 15.00 17.39 3.51
CA GLU A 101 16.37 17.31 3.00
C GLU A 101 16.83 18.64 2.42
N THR A 102 15.97 19.33 1.65
CA THR A 102 16.29 20.66 1.10
C THR A 102 16.62 21.66 2.21
N ILE A 103 15.81 21.70 3.26
CA ILE A 103 16.08 22.58 4.43
C ILE A 103 17.38 22.15 5.13
N ALA A 104 17.58 20.85 5.34
CA ALA A 104 18.79 20.34 6.00
C ALA A 104 20.08 20.73 5.24
N LEU A 105 20.06 20.65 3.91
CA LEU A 105 21.19 20.99 3.03
C LEU A 105 21.43 22.50 2.89
N LEU A 106 20.37 23.31 2.93
CA LEU A 106 20.49 24.77 2.76
C LEU A 106 20.95 25.49 4.02
N LEU A 107 20.63 24.94 5.19
CA LEU A 107 21.02 25.55 6.47
C LEU A 107 22.52 25.35 6.73
N PRO A 108 23.23 26.37 7.26
CA PRO A 108 24.66 26.28 7.51
C PRO A 108 24.99 25.15 8.48
N GLN A 109 26.16 24.52 8.33
CA GLN A 109 26.60 23.48 9.27
C GLN A 109 26.70 24.05 10.69
N CYS A 110 26.32 23.25 11.68
CA CYS A 110 26.46 23.62 13.08
C CYS A 110 27.94 23.81 13.40
N ILE A 111 28.31 24.98 13.94
CA ILE A 111 29.69 25.32 14.33
C ILE A 111 30.01 24.77 15.74
N ILE A 112 29.00 24.24 16.45
CA ILE A 112 29.16 23.78 17.84
C ILE A 112 29.82 22.40 17.85
N VAL A 113 31.04 22.35 18.39
CA VAL A 113 31.94 21.18 18.43
C VAL A 113 31.61 20.21 19.58
N GLU A 114 30.81 20.63 20.57
CA GLU A 114 30.43 19.78 21.71
C GLU A 114 28.90 19.61 21.83
N PRO A 115 28.40 18.39 22.07
CA PRO A 115 26.97 18.10 22.16
C PRO A 115 26.41 18.69 23.46
N GLN A 116 25.85 19.89 23.41
CA GLN A 116 25.32 20.52 24.62
C GLN A 116 23.97 19.96 25.09
N ASN A 117 23.23 19.20 24.28
CA ASN A 117 22.00 18.53 24.71
C ASN A 117 21.69 17.29 23.87
N GLU A 118 21.82 16.09 24.45
CA GLU A 118 21.35 14.83 23.85
C GLU A 118 19.84 14.64 24.08
N PHE A 119 19.02 15.55 23.56
CA PHE A 119 17.58 15.37 23.61
C PHE A 119 17.18 14.07 22.91
N THR A 120 16.18 13.37 23.46
CA THR A 120 15.66 12.09 22.93
C THR A 120 14.62 12.31 21.83
N LEU A 121 14.24 11.24 21.12
CA LEU A 121 13.11 11.30 20.19
C LEU A 121 11.80 11.69 20.92
N SER A 122 11.56 11.06 22.07
CA SER A 122 10.42 11.34 22.94
C SER A 122 10.36 12.81 23.35
N HIS A 123 11.51 13.43 23.68
CA HIS A 123 11.55 14.85 24.03
C HIS A 123 10.97 15.72 22.90
N TYR A 124 11.47 15.59 21.67
CA TYR A 124 10.97 16.39 20.55
C TYR A 124 9.49 16.13 20.23
N LEU A 125 9.01 14.90 20.41
CA LEU A 125 7.61 14.55 20.18
C LEU A 125 6.68 15.12 21.26
N GLU A 126 7.10 15.06 22.53
CA GLU A 126 6.41 15.70 23.66
C GLU A 126 6.37 17.23 23.48
N GLU A 127 7.47 17.82 23.00
CA GLU A 127 7.55 19.24 22.63
C GLU A 127 6.59 19.62 21.51
N PHE A 128 6.48 18.80 20.45
CA PHE A 128 5.48 19.03 19.41
C PHE A 128 4.05 18.99 19.95
N ILE A 129 3.74 18.06 20.85
CA ILE A 129 2.41 18.00 21.49
C ILE A 129 2.16 19.28 22.30
N ARG A 130 3.13 19.74 23.08
CA ARG A 130 3.04 20.99 23.86
C ARG A 130 2.83 22.20 22.95
N LEU A 131 3.59 22.27 21.85
CA LEU A 131 3.56 23.38 20.91
C LEU A 131 2.33 23.36 20.00
N GLU A 132 1.51 22.29 19.94
CA GLU A 132 0.33 22.21 19.06
C GLU A 132 -0.55 23.48 19.17
N LYS A 133 -0.79 23.93 20.41
CA LYS A 133 -1.62 25.09 20.74
C LYS A 133 -0.86 26.41 20.94
N ALA A 134 0.47 26.41 20.81
CA ALA A 134 1.28 27.61 20.96
C ALA A 134 1.13 28.56 19.76
N GLU A 135 1.40 29.85 19.99
CA GLU A 135 1.42 30.86 18.96
C GLU A 135 2.60 30.66 17.98
N GLU A 136 2.46 31.20 16.77
CA GLU A 136 3.47 31.04 15.70
C GLU A 136 4.87 31.52 16.08
N PRO A 137 5.08 32.67 16.78
CA PRO A 137 6.42 33.12 17.17
C PRO A 137 7.15 32.11 18.07
N ILE A 138 6.45 31.49 19.02
CA ILE A 138 7.01 30.48 19.93
C ILE A 138 7.42 29.24 19.13
N LYS A 139 6.59 28.81 18.17
CA LYS A 139 6.91 27.70 17.26
C LYS A 139 8.14 28.01 16.41
N LYS A 140 8.21 29.22 15.85
CA LYS A 140 9.32 29.68 15.00
C LYS A 140 10.64 29.66 15.77
N GLU A 141 10.64 30.23 16.97
CA GLU A 141 11.82 30.27 17.85
C GLU A 141 12.32 28.86 18.17
N PHE A 142 11.43 27.97 18.60
CA PHE A 142 11.79 26.57 18.88
C PHE A 142 12.43 25.88 17.67
N ILE A 143 11.80 25.97 16.50
CA ILE A 143 12.30 25.30 15.29
C ILE A 143 13.66 25.85 14.84
N ILE A 144 13.84 27.18 14.83
CA ILE A 144 15.10 27.80 14.43
C ILE A 144 16.21 27.42 15.41
N ASN A 145 15.94 27.47 16.72
CA ASN A 145 16.91 27.08 17.73
C ASN A 145 17.32 25.61 17.60
N THR A 146 16.36 24.71 17.37
CA THR A 146 16.66 23.29 17.13
C THR A 146 17.47 23.08 15.85
N TRP A 147 17.12 23.75 14.74
CA TRP A 147 17.88 23.66 13.50
C TRP A 147 19.35 24.05 13.67
N MET A 148 19.62 25.09 14.45
CA MET A 148 20.99 25.56 14.68
C MET A 148 21.82 24.62 15.55
N GLN A 149 21.19 23.72 16.32
CA GLN A 149 21.86 22.78 17.21
C GLN A 149 22.08 21.39 16.58
N LEU A 150 21.22 20.99 15.64
CA LEU A 150 21.29 19.68 15.00
C LEU A 150 22.30 19.63 13.84
N SER A 151 22.91 18.46 13.64
CA SER A 151 23.67 18.14 12.42
C SER A 151 22.77 18.07 11.18
N GLN A 152 23.35 18.05 9.99
CA GLN A 152 22.58 17.96 8.73
C GLN A 152 21.64 16.73 8.73
N ASP A 153 22.15 15.58 9.14
CA ASP A 153 21.40 14.32 9.19
C ASP A 153 20.27 14.37 10.22
N GLU A 154 20.54 14.89 11.42
CA GLU A 154 19.53 15.06 12.45
C GLU A 154 18.45 16.07 12.01
N ARG A 155 18.83 17.19 11.37
CA ARG A 155 17.87 18.18 10.82
C ARG A 155 16.96 17.55 9.79
N PHE A 156 17.51 16.73 8.90
CA PHE A 156 16.71 16.01 7.92
C PHE A 156 15.62 15.20 8.63
N VAL A 157 16.00 14.38 9.61
CA VAL A 157 15.06 13.53 10.36
C VAL A 157 14.07 14.35 11.20
N PHE A 158 14.51 15.42 11.83
CA PHE A 158 13.67 16.35 12.59
C PHE A 158 12.59 16.97 11.69
N ASN A 159 12.98 17.45 10.51
CA ASN A 159 12.05 17.98 9.52
C ASN A 159 11.06 16.91 9.02
N LYS A 160 11.48 15.64 8.94
CA LYS A 160 10.56 14.53 8.63
C LYS A 160 9.52 14.31 9.72
N LEU A 161 9.86 14.48 10.99
CA LEU A 161 8.91 14.43 12.10
C LEU A 161 7.87 15.54 12.00
N ILE A 162 8.29 16.78 11.74
CA ILE A 162 7.37 17.92 11.62
C ILE A 162 6.44 17.76 10.42
N THR A 163 7.00 17.40 9.26
CA THR A 163 6.23 17.28 8.01
C THR A 163 5.39 16.00 7.95
N GLY A 164 5.66 15.02 8.82
CA GLY A 164 5.06 13.69 8.78
C GLY A 164 5.47 12.87 7.56
N GLY A 165 6.50 13.30 6.81
CA GLY A 165 6.89 12.77 5.51
C GLY A 165 7.84 11.56 5.54
N PHE A 166 7.66 10.61 6.47
CA PHE A 166 8.48 9.41 6.53
C PHE A 166 8.16 8.44 5.39
N ARG A 167 8.96 8.52 4.32
CA ARG A 167 9.00 7.57 3.18
C ARG A 167 10.26 6.72 3.21
N ILE A 168 10.63 6.23 4.39
CA ILE A 168 11.89 5.50 4.61
C ILE A 168 11.82 4.00 4.25
N GLY A 169 10.75 3.57 3.61
CA GLY A 169 10.59 2.19 3.15
C GLY A 169 10.55 1.17 4.29
N VAL A 170 9.86 1.51 5.39
CA VAL A 170 9.57 0.60 6.51
C VAL A 170 8.07 0.37 6.56
N SER A 171 7.66 -0.89 6.46
CA SER A 171 6.26 -1.31 6.62
C SER A 171 5.99 -1.68 8.07
N GLN A 172 4.72 -1.65 8.49
CA GLN A 172 4.31 -2.16 9.81
C GLN A 172 4.77 -3.61 10.01
N LYS A 173 4.69 -4.46 8.97
CA LYS A 173 5.22 -5.84 8.98
C LYS A 173 6.72 -5.89 9.31
N MET A 174 7.52 -4.95 8.81
CA MET A 174 8.96 -4.90 9.14
C MET A 174 9.19 -4.58 10.62
N ILE A 175 8.39 -3.68 11.21
CA ILE A 175 8.43 -3.37 12.65
C ILE A 175 8.03 -4.58 13.47
N VAL A 176 6.93 -5.23 13.10
CA VAL A 176 6.45 -6.46 13.75
C VAL A 176 7.54 -7.53 13.76
N ASN A 177 8.19 -7.78 12.61
CA ASN A 177 9.25 -8.76 12.50
C ASN A 177 10.52 -8.38 13.26
N ALA A 178 10.85 -7.08 13.36
CA ALA A 178 12.00 -6.62 14.12
C ALA A 178 11.77 -6.87 15.62
N LEU A 179 10.62 -6.43 16.14
CA LEU A 179 10.24 -6.63 17.53
C LEU A 179 10.12 -8.11 17.89
N ALA A 180 9.43 -8.91 17.07
CA ALA A 180 9.27 -10.34 17.29
C ALA A 180 10.62 -11.05 17.52
N LYS A 181 11.65 -10.67 16.73
CA LYS A 181 13.00 -11.18 16.89
C LYS A 181 13.74 -10.62 18.11
N THR A 182 13.54 -9.34 18.44
CA THR A 182 14.19 -8.70 19.58
C THR A 182 13.61 -9.15 20.92
N THR A 183 12.29 -9.38 21.00
CA THR A 183 11.57 -9.70 22.24
C THR A 183 11.28 -11.19 22.37
N ASN A 184 11.60 -12.00 21.36
CA ASN A 184 11.27 -13.42 21.26
C ASN A 184 9.76 -13.72 21.40
N ILE A 185 8.92 -12.81 20.91
CA ILE A 185 7.46 -12.95 20.87
C ILE A 185 7.04 -13.25 19.43
N GLU A 186 6.04 -14.11 19.23
CA GLU A 186 5.49 -14.41 17.90
C GLU A 186 5.01 -13.15 17.15
N ALA A 187 5.27 -13.08 15.84
CA ALA A 187 4.95 -11.91 15.02
C ALA A 187 3.45 -11.56 15.01
N SER A 188 2.57 -12.55 15.05
CA SER A 188 1.11 -12.34 15.13
C SER A 188 0.70 -11.65 16.43
N ASN A 189 1.29 -12.02 17.56
CA ASN A 189 1.08 -11.36 18.85
C ASN A 189 1.52 -9.90 18.81
N ILE A 190 2.74 -9.65 18.33
CA ILE A 190 3.25 -8.28 18.19
C ILE A 190 2.34 -7.44 17.29
N ALA A 191 1.89 -7.99 16.16
CA ALA A 191 0.97 -7.30 15.27
C ALA A 191 -0.38 -7.00 15.92
N HIS A 192 -0.93 -7.91 16.73
CA HIS A 192 -2.14 -7.67 17.53
C HIS A 192 -1.93 -6.54 18.55
N LEU A 193 -0.86 -6.60 19.34
CA LEU A 193 -0.53 -5.60 20.37
C LEU A 193 -0.36 -4.19 19.78
N ILE A 194 0.38 -4.06 18.68
CA ILE A 194 0.62 -2.77 18.00
C ILE A 194 -0.68 -2.22 17.38
N SER A 195 -1.59 -3.10 16.95
CA SER A 195 -2.85 -2.70 16.33
C SER A 195 -3.91 -2.28 17.35
N GLY A 196 -3.83 -2.75 18.60
CA GLY A 196 -4.77 -2.44 19.67
C GLY A 196 -4.86 -0.96 20.06
N ASN A 197 -5.76 -0.59 20.97
CA ASN A 197 -5.94 0.79 21.38
C ASN A 197 -4.93 1.20 22.48
N TRP A 198 -3.83 1.82 22.10
CA TRP A 198 -2.80 2.35 23.00
C TRP A 198 -2.35 3.76 22.60
N ASN A 199 -1.80 4.51 23.56
CA ASN A 199 -1.34 5.88 23.37
C ASN A 199 0.18 5.98 23.63
N PRO A 200 1.00 6.36 22.63
CA PRO A 200 2.45 6.44 22.80
C PRO A 200 2.92 7.41 23.88
N SER A 201 2.09 8.39 24.27
CA SER A 201 2.42 9.34 25.34
C SER A 201 2.27 8.76 26.75
N THR A 202 1.50 7.68 26.91
CA THR A 202 1.15 7.12 28.24
C THR A 202 1.48 5.64 28.39
N THR A 203 1.57 4.89 27.30
CA THR A 203 1.84 3.45 27.31
C THR A 203 3.35 3.22 27.36
N SER A 204 3.83 2.43 28.34
CA SER A 204 5.24 2.03 28.43
C SER A 204 5.57 0.91 27.44
N PHE A 205 6.86 0.70 27.15
CA PHE A 205 7.29 -0.39 26.26
C PHE A 205 6.95 -1.77 26.84
N THR A 206 7.11 -1.94 28.15
CA THR A 206 6.77 -3.18 28.86
C THR A 206 5.27 -3.43 28.84
N ASP A 207 4.43 -2.41 29.07
CA ASP A 207 2.96 -2.57 29.05
C ASP A 207 2.44 -2.84 27.64
N LEU A 208 3.06 -2.24 26.62
CA LEU A 208 2.71 -2.52 25.23
C LEU A 208 2.98 -3.98 24.84
N LEU A 209 3.99 -4.60 25.46
CA LEU A 209 4.44 -5.96 25.18
C LEU A 209 3.98 -6.99 26.21
N SER A 210 3.25 -6.60 27.27
CA SER A 210 2.93 -7.48 28.38
C SER A 210 1.87 -8.52 28.00
N GLU A 211 2.08 -9.76 28.47
CA GLU A 211 1.20 -10.91 28.21
C GLU A 211 -0.19 -10.78 28.85
N THR A 212 -0.42 -9.82 29.74
CA THR A 212 -1.76 -9.45 30.22
C THR A 212 -2.73 -9.08 29.09
N HIS A 213 -2.22 -8.73 27.91
CA HIS A 213 -2.99 -8.61 26.66
C HIS A 213 -2.75 -9.75 25.65
N ALA A 214 -1.78 -10.64 25.90
CA ALA A 214 -1.44 -11.79 25.05
C ALA A 214 -1.98 -13.10 25.67
N GLY A 215 -3.31 -13.23 25.74
CA GLY A 215 -3.90 -14.57 25.85
C GLY A 215 -3.46 -15.43 24.65
N LYS A 216 -3.37 -16.76 24.83
CA LYS A 216 -3.11 -17.77 23.75
C LYS A 216 -3.59 -17.24 22.40
N ASP A 217 -2.71 -17.14 21.41
CA ASP A 217 -2.91 -16.31 20.20
C ASP A 217 -4.12 -16.70 19.35
N PHE A 218 -5.30 -16.29 19.81
CA PHE A 218 -6.59 -16.52 19.16
C PHE A 218 -6.69 -15.70 17.87
N SER A 219 -5.86 -14.66 17.74
CA SER A 219 -5.82 -13.78 16.58
C SER A 219 -4.96 -14.33 15.43
N LYS A 220 -4.09 -15.32 15.67
CA LYS A 220 -3.10 -15.80 14.69
C LYS A 220 -3.74 -16.19 13.35
N PRO A 221 -3.41 -15.51 12.24
CA PRO A 221 -3.83 -15.96 10.92
C PRO A 221 -3.03 -17.18 10.49
N TYR A 222 -3.64 -18.02 9.66
CA TYR A 222 -2.90 -19.03 8.94
C TYR A 222 -2.12 -18.39 7.79
N PRO A 223 -0.94 -18.90 7.41
CA PRO A 223 -0.24 -18.43 6.23
C PRO A 223 -1.10 -18.62 4.96
N PHE A 224 -1.15 -17.61 4.09
CA PHE A 224 -1.97 -17.65 2.88
C PHE A 224 -1.41 -18.57 1.77
N TYR A 225 -2.28 -19.37 1.14
CA TYR A 225 -1.96 -20.14 -0.08
C TYR A 225 -2.05 -19.24 -1.32
N LEU A 226 -0.95 -19.06 -2.07
CA LEU A 226 -0.86 -18.20 -3.25
C LEU A 226 -0.78 -19.00 -4.56
N ALA A 227 -1.42 -18.45 -5.59
CA ALA A 227 -1.46 -19.00 -6.95
C ALA A 227 -0.44 -18.34 -7.89
N TYR A 228 0.03 -19.11 -8.88
CA TYR A 228 0.73 -18.59 -10.07
C TYR A 228 -0.26 -18.15 -11.15
N ALA A 229 0.17 -17.22 -12.02
CA ALA A 229 -0.59 -16.89 -13.22
C ALA A 229 -0.54 -18.07 -14.19
N LEU A 230 -1.69 -18.40 -14.79
CA LEU A 230 -1.75 -19.35 -15.89
C LEU A 230 -1.54 -18.57 -17.20
N GLU A 231 -0.36 -18.73 -17.78
CA GLU A 231 0.01 -18.13 -19.08
C GLU A 231 -0.23 -19.09 -20.26
N ALA A 232 -0.27 -20.40 -19.99
CA ALA A 232 -0.54 -21.44 -20.98
C ALA A 232 -2.05 -21.66 -21.17
N GLU A 233 -2.43 -22.36 -22.24
CA GLU A 233 -3.81 -22.81 -22.43
C GLU A 233 -4.26 -23.72 -21.28
N PRO A 234 -5.50 -23.58 -20.78
CA PRO A 234 -5.97 -24.32 -19.61
C PRO A 234 -6.09 -25.83 -19.88
N THR A 235 -6.19 -26.23 -21.15
CA THR A 235 -6.16 -27.65 -21.57
C THR A 235 -4.88 -28.37 -21.15
N THR A 236 -3.77 -27.64 -20.95
CA THR A 236 -2.51 -28.20 -20.44
C THR A 236 -2.59 -28.68 -18.99
N LEU A 237 -3.63 -28.30 -18.25
CA LEU A 237 -3.86 -28.69 -16.86
C LEU A 237 -4.50 -30.08 -16.72
N GLY A 238 -4.85 -30.74 -17.82
CA GLY A 238 -5.47 -32.07 -17.85
C GLY A 238 -6.99 -32.02 -17.84
N ASP A 239 -7.61 -33.01 -17.19
CA ASP A 239 -9.07 -33.14 -17.11
C ASP A 239 -9.67 -32.03 -16.22
N ILE A 240 -10.60 -31.26 -16.78
CA ILE A 240 -11.35 -30.20 -16.07
C ILE A 240 -12.07 -30.71 -14.83
N ASN A 241 -12.48 -31.98 -14.79
CA ASN A 241 -13.18 -32.54 -13.63
C ASN A 241 -12.30 -32.60 -12.37
N GLU A 242 -10.97 -32.56 -12.52
CA GLU A 242 -10.03 -32.46 -11.39
C GLU A 242 -9.99 -31.05 -10.78
N TRP A 243 -10.61 -30.07 -11.43
CA TRP A 243 -10.50 -28.65 -11.10
C TRP A 243 -11.84 -28.07 -10.64
N GLN A 244 -11.75 -27.16 -9.67
CA GLN A 244 -12.81 -26.27 -9.24
C GLN A 244 -12.51 -24.88 -9.81
N ALA A 245 -13.44 -24.35 -10.59
CA ALA A 245 -13.38 -23.00 -11.11
C ALA A 245 -14.22 -22.05 -10.24
N GLU A 246 -13.65 -20.91 -9.89
CA GLU A 246 -14.32 -19.83 -9.14
C GLU A 246 -13.96 -18.49 -9.77
N TRP A 247 -14.79 -17.47 -9.59
CA TRP A 247 -14.40 -16.13 -10.02
C TRP A 247 -13.19 -15.63 -9.24
N LYS A 248 -12.27 -14.99 -9.95
CA LYS A 248 -11.18 -14.28 -9.33
C LYS A 248 -11.64 -12.88 -8.94
N TRP A 249 -12.26 -12.77 -7.77
CA TRP A 249 -12.77 -11.51 -7.24
C TRP A 249 -11.73 -10.38 -7.17
N ASP A 250 -12.23 -9.14 -7.30
CA ASP A 250 -11.46 -7.89 -7.24
C ASP A 250 -11.70 -7.19 -5.89
N GLY A 251 -10.92 -7.58 -4.88
CA GLY A 251 -11.13 -7.15 -3.49
C GLY A 251 -9.85 -7.09 -2.65
N ILE A 252 -10.01 -7.14 -1.33
CA ILE A 252 -8.93 -7.45 -0.40
C ILE A 252 -9.09 -8.88 0.09
N ARG A 253 -8.15 -9.75 -0.28
CA ARG A 253 -8.04 -11.06 0.36
C ARG A 253 -7.84 -10.94 1.86
N GLY A 254 -8.69 -11.63 2.62
CA GLY A 254 -8.62 -11.66 4.07
C GLY A 254 -9.03 -12.98 4.70
N GLN A 255 -8.56 -13.20 5.92
CA GLN A 255 -9.01 -14.27 6.78
C GLN A 255 -9.90 -13.73 7.89
N ILE A 256 -11.08 -14.33 8.07
CA ILE A 256 -11.95 -14.11 9.23
C ILE A 256 -11.66 -15.22 10.24
N ILE A 257 -11.27 -14.83 11.45
CA ILE A 257 -10.87 -15.74 12.52
C ILE A 257 -11.80 -15.53 13.70
N LYS A 258 -12.47 -16.59 14.13
CA LYS A 258 -13.37 -16.59 15.28
C LYS A 258 -12.84 -17.56 16.32
N ARG A 259 -12.24 -17.05 17.39
CA ARG A 259 -11.65 -17.84 18.48
C ARG A 259 -11.84 -17.12 19.82
N ASN A 260 -12.00 -17.88 20.90
CA ASN A 260 -12.25 -17.35 22.25
C ASN A 260 -13.35 -16.27 22.32
N ASN A 261 -14.42 -16.48 21.57
CA ASN A 261 -15.51 -15.51 21.46
C ASN A 261 -15.14 -14.13 20.88
N GLU A 262 -13.92 -13.95 20.38
CA GLU A 262 -13.45 -12.76 19.65
C GLU A 262 -13.43 -13.00 18.14
N LEU A 263 -13.46 -11.91 17.36
CA LEU A 263 -13.43 -11.94 15.90
C LEU A 263 -12.26 -11.09 15.40
N PHE A 264 -11.46 -11.64 14.50
CA PHE A 264 -10.32 -10.96 13.89
C PHE A 264 -10.43 -11.02 12.37
N VAL A 265 -10.08 -9.93 11.69
CA VAL A 265 -9.98 -9.89 10.23
C VAL A 265 -8.55 -9.53 9.85
N TRP A 266 -7.85 -10.44 9.19
CA TRP A 266 -6.49 -10.20 8.71
C TRP A 266 -6.48 -10.06 7.20
N SER A 267 -5.75 -9.08 6.69
CA SER A 267 -5.44 -9.07 5.26
C SER A 267 -4.25 -9.97 4.94
N ARG A 268 -4.12 -10.31 3.66
CA ARG A 268 -2.93 -10.97 3.12
C ARG A 268 -1.60 -10.29 3.48
N GLY A 269 -1.62 -8.98 3.71
CA GLY A 269 -0.44 -8.20 4.11
C GLY A 269 0.06 -8.50 5.53
N GLU A 270 -0.60 -9.41 6.26
CA GLU A 270 -0.43 -9.61 7.71
C GLU A 270 -0.72 -8.32 8.49
N GLU A 271 -1.76 -7.60 8.04
CA GLU A 271 -2.31 -6.44 8.75
C GLU A 271 -3.65 -6.83 9.39
N LEU A 272 -3.78 -6.60 10.69
CA LEU A 272 -5.04 -6.74 11.41
C LEU A 272 -5.97 -5.57 11.03
N MET A 273 -7.10 -5.88 10.41
CA MET A 273 -8.04 -4.93 9.81
C MET A 273 -9.45 -5.00 10.43
N THR A 274 -9.62 -5.68 11.57
CA THR A 274 -10.92 -5.86 12.24
C THR A 274 -11.72 -4.55 12.35
N ASP A 275 -11.08 -3.48 12.82
CA ASP A 275 -11.75 -2.18 13.05
C ASP A 275 -12.17 -1.47 11.75
N LYS A 276 -11.61 -1.87 10.60
CA LYS A 276 -11.96 -1.32 9.28
C LYS A 276 -13.25 -1.93 8.71
N PHE A 277 -13.77 -3.00 9.32
CA PHE A 277 -14.95 -3.74 8.87
C PHE A 277 -15.94 -4.00 10.02
N PRO A 278 -16.53 -2.94 10.60
CA PRO A 278 -17.50 -3.07 11.68
C PRO A 278 -18.73 -3.91 11.32
N GLU A 279 -19.04 -4.08 10.02
CA GLU A 279 -20.13 -4.93 9.53
C GLU A 279 -19.96 -6.40 9.94
N TYR A 280 -18.72 -6.86 10.09
CA TYR A 280 -18.44 -8.23 10.49
C TYR A 280 -18.68 -8.50 11.98
N GLN A 281 -18.95 -7.48 12.80
CA GLN A 281 -19.16 -7.68 14.24
C GLN A 281 -20.30 -8.65 14.56
N ILE A 282 -21.31 -8.76 13.71
CA ILE A 282 -22.39 -9.75 13.89
C ILE A 282 -21.86 -11.20 13.80
N LEU A 283 -20.80 -11.45 13.04
CA LEU A 283 -20.14 -12.76 12.95
C LEU A 283 -19.46 -13.13 14.27
N LYS A 284 -19.12 -12.15 15.14
CA LYS A 284 -18.64 -12.43 16.49
C LYS A 284 -19.68 -13.20 17.31
N VAL A 285 -20.98 -13.04 17.03
CA VAL A 285 -22.05 -13.74 17.75
C VAL A 285 -22.44 -15.03 17.04
N LEU A 286 -22.53 -15.00 15.70
CA LEU A 286 -23.16 -16.07 14.93
C LEU A 286 -22.18 -17.11 14.37
N LEU A 287 -20.93 -16.74 14.09
CA LEU A 287 -19.94 -17.68 13.57
C LEU A 287 -19.48 -18.63 14.71
N PRO A 288 -19.47 -19.96 14.49
CA PRO A 288 -19.02 -20.91 15.51
C PRO A 288 -17.60 -20.60 15.98
N ASN A 289 -17.38 -20.73 17.29
CA ASN A 289 -16.07 -20.52 17.88
C ASN A 289 -15.07 -21.61 17.42
N GLY A 290 -13.83 -21.24 17.14
CA GLY A 290 -12.84 -22.13 16.53
C GLY A 290 -13.02 -22.26 15.02
N THR A 291 -13.35 -21.17 14.32
CA THR A 291 -13.53 -21.15 12.87
C THR A 291 -12.58 -20.15 12.21
N VAL A 292 -11.91 -20.56 11.13
CA VAL A 292 -11.13 -19.66 10.26
C VAL A 292 -11.52 -19.82 8.81
N LEU A 293 -11.95 -18.72 8.20
CA LEU A 293 -12.37 -18.64 6.80
C LEU A 293 -11.35 -17.86 5.98
N ASP A 294 -11.08 -18.28 4.75
CA ASP A 294 -10.31 -17.53 3.75
C ASP A 294 -11.24 -17.08 2.62
N GLY A 295 -11.11 -15.82 2.21
CA GLY A 295 -12.07 -15.18 1.32
C GLY A 295 -11.60 -13.83 0.80
N GLU A 296 -12.45 -13.22 0.00
CA GLU A 296 -12.24 -11.88 -0.55
C GLU A 296 -13.21 -10.88 0.07
N ILE A 297 -12.70 -9.73 0.51
CA ILE A 297 -13.49 -8.61 1.01
C ILE A 297 -13.80 -7.68 -0.17
N ILE A 298 -15.08 -7.58 -0.54
CA ILE A 298 -15.53 -6.91 -1.78
C ILE A 298 -16.63 -5.91 -1.43
N PRO A 299 -16.65 -4.71 -2.03
CA PRO A 299 -17.82 -3.86 -1.94
C PRO A 299 -18.97 -4.48 -2.73
N THR A 300 -20.17 -4.52 -2.18
CA THR A 300 -21.32 -5.15 -2.82
C THR A 300 -22.57 -4.28 -2.68
N LYS A 301 -23.51 -4.45 -3.61
CA LYS A 301 -24.86 -3.90 -3.53
C LYS A 301 -25.81 -4.91 -4.15
N ASP A 302 -26.91 -5.18 -3.45
CA ASP A 302 -27.89 -6.19 -3.87
C ASP A 302 -27.24 -7.56 -4.17
N LEU A 303 -26.26 -7.94 -3.34
CA LEU A 303 -25.43 -9.15 -3.44
C LEU A 303 -24.48 -9.21 -4.66
N LEU A 304 -24.48 -8.20 -5.52
CA LEU A 304 -23.58 -8.11 -6.66
C LEU A 304 -22.28 -7.37 -6.30
N PRO A 305 -21.13 -7.79 -6.83
CA PRO A 305 -19.86 -7.12 -6.62
C PRO A 305 -19.85 -5.74 -7.27
N LEU A 306 -19.32 -4.77 -6.55
CA LEU A 306 -19.05 -3.42 -7.02
C LEU A 306 -17.55 -3.24 -7.31
N PRO A 307 -17.17 -2.18 -8.05
CA PRO A 307 -15.77 -1.89 -8.32
C PRO A 307 -14.94 -1.66 -7.06
N PHE A 308 -13.76 -2.28 -6.99
CA PHE A 308 -12.78 -2.11 -5.90
C PHE A 308 -12.43 -0.66 -5.57
N SER A 309 -12.53 0.27 -6.51
CA SER A 309 -12.30 1.69 -6.27
C SER A 309 -13.18 2.26 -5.15
N LEU A 310 -14.39 1.71 -4.96
CA LEU A 310 -15.27 2.10 -3.85
C LEU A 310 -14.68 1.67 -2.50
N LEU A 311 -14.08 0.47 -2.43
CA LEU A 311 -13.37 -0.02 -1.24
C LEU A 311 -12.23 0.92 -0.82
N GLN A 312 -11.49 1.45 -1.80
CA GLN A 312 -10.36 2.37 -1.56
C GLN A 312 -10.78 3.68 -0.88
N THR A 313 -12.04 4.11 -1.04
CA THR A 313 -12.55 5.32 -0.37
C THR A 313 -12.61 5.19 1.15
N ARG A 314 -12.56 3.94 1.65
CA ARG A 314 -12.73 3.58 3.06
C ARG A 314 -11.46 3.06 3.73
N ILE A 315 -10.74 2.12 3.12
CA ILE A 315 -9.64 1.37 3.77
C ILE A 315 -8.54 2.26 4.35
N GLY A 316 -8.28 3.41 3.72
CA GLY A 316 -7.23 4.35 4.15
C GLY A 316 -7.66 5.30 5.29
N ARG A 317 -8.92 5.27 5.73
CA ARG A 317 -9.42 6.19 6.76
C ARG A 317 -9.29 5.58 8.15
N LYS A 318 -8.93 6.41 9.12
CA LYS A 318 -8.86 6.04 10.53
C LYS A 318 -10.24 5.84 11.16
N ASN A 319 -11.19 6.72 10.84
CA ASN A 319 -12.58 6.64 11.32
C ASN A 319 -13.52 6.54 10.13
N ILE A 320 -14.45 5.57 10.16
CA ILE A 320 -15.43 5.33 9.11
C ILE A 320 -16.78 5.90 9.56
N THR A 321 -17.36 6.79 8.76
CA THR A 321 -18.68 7.38 9.04
C THR A 321 -19.83 6.50 8.52
N LYS A 322 -21.04 6.63 9.08
CA LYS A 322 -22.23 5.88 8.63
C LYS A 322 -22.51 6.05 7.12
N LYS A 323 -22.36 7.27 6.60
CA LYS A 323 -22.52 7.58 5.18
C LYS A 323 -21.60 6.73 4.30
N GLN A 324 -20.35 6.54 4.72
CA GLN A 324 -19.39 5.75 3.95
C GLN A 324 -19.67 4.24 3.98
N LEU A 325 -20.20 3.73 5.09
CA LEU A 325 -20.66 2.34 5.17
C LEU A 325 -21.82 2.09 4.20
N GLN A 326 -22.69 3.09 3.98
CA GLN A 326 -23.79 3.02 3.03
C GLN A 326 -23.32 3.18 1.57
N GLU A 327 -22.37 4.08 1.30
CA GLU A 327 -21.83 4.32 -0.05
C GLU A 327 -20.95 3.17 -0.56
N ALA A 328 -20.30 2.43 0.34
CA ALA A 328 -19.48 1.27 0.04
C ALA A 328 -19.80 0.13 1.02
N PRO A 329 -20.96 -0.55 0.87
CA PRO A 329 -21.31 -1.72 1.66
C PRO A 329 -20.34 -2.84 1.32
N ILE A 330 -19.96 -3.66 2.31
CA ILE A 330 -18.94 -4.71 2.14
C ILE A 330 -19.52 -6.07 2.46
N SER A 331 -19.19 -7.04 1.63
CA SER A 331 -19.38 -8.46 1.93
C SER A 331 -18.04 -9.21 1.91
N PHE A 332 -17.99 -10.30 2.67
CA PHE A 332 -16.92 -11.29 2.61
C PHE A 332 -17.34 -12.48 1.74
N PHE A 333 -16.65 -12.70 0.64
CA PHE A 333 -16.86 -13.84 -0.25
C PHE A 333 -15.93 -14.97 0.17
N ALA A 334 -16.42 -15.86 1.02
CA ALA A 334 -15.68 -17.00 1.54
C ALA A 334 -15.49 -18.05 0.45
N TYR A 335 -14.26 -18.52 0.26
CA TYR A 335 -13.94 -19.57 -0.72
C TYR A 335 -13.16 -20.75 -0.15
N ASP A 336 -12.66 -20.67 1.09
CA ASP A 336 -11.98 -21.79 1.77
C ASP A 336 -12.22 -21.78 3.29
N LEU A 337 -12.04 -22.95 3.90
CA LEU A 337 -12.14 -23.18 5.35
C LEU A 337 -10.80 -23.71 5.85
N LEU A 338 -10.18 -23.01 6.79
CA LEU A 338 -8.86 -23.35 7.33
C LEU A 338 -8.94 -24.02 8.70
N GLU A 339 -9.97 -23.70 9.48
CA GLU A 339 -10.18 -24.25 10.81
C GLU A 339 -11.67 -24.33 11.11
N TYR A 340 -12.09 -25.40 11.79
CA TYR A 340 -13.44 -25.55 12.30
C TYR A 340 -13.43 -26.40 13.57
N ASN A 341 -14.22 -26.00 14.58
CA ASN A 341 -14.21 -26.59 15.92
C ASN A 341 -12.80 -26.73 16.51
N PHE A 342 -11.95 -25.73 16.29
CA PHE A 342 -10.55 -25.69 16.73
C PHE A 342 -9.64 -26.77 16.11
N GLU A 343 -10.09 -27.48 15.07
CA GLU A 343 -9.28 -28.40 14.29
C GLU A 343 -8.76 -27.74 13.01
N ASP A 344 -7.49 -27.97 12.67
CA ASP A 344 -6.89 -27.49 11.42
C ASP A 344 -7.42 -28.31 10.23
N TYR A 345 -8.15 -27.67 9.31
CA TYR A 345 -8.75 -28.29 8.13
C TYR A 345 -7.83 -28.26 6.91
N ARG A 346 -6.68 -27.58 6.96
CA ARG A 346 -5.81 -27.34 5.80
C ARG A 346 -5.23 -28.61 5.20
N THR A 347 -5.06 -29.66 6.01
CA THR A 347 -4.56 -30.96 5.57
C THR A 347 -5.59 -31.76 4.77
N LYS A 348 -6.87 -31.39 4.83
CA LYS A 348 -7.94 -32.04 4.07
C LYS A 348 -7.98 -31.54 2.61
N PRO A 349 -8.44 -32.37 1.65
CA PRO A 349 -8.67 -31.95 0.26
C PRO A 349 -9.64 -30.77 0.12
N LEU A 350 -9.49 -29.96 -0.93
CA LEU A 350 -10.34 -28.78 -1.17
C LEU A 350 -11.82 -29.13 -1.21
N VAL A 351 -12.20 -30.28 -1.79
CA VAL A 351 -13.61 -30.72 -1.84
C VAL A 351 -14.21 -30.87 -0.44
N GLU A 352 -13.46 -31.44 0.51
CA GLU A 352 -13.93 -31.60 1.89
C GLU A 352 -14.02 -30.26 2.62
N ARG A 353 -13.00 -29.40 2.46
CA ARG A 353 -13.00 -28.06 3.06
C ARG A 353 -14.15 -27.23 2.51
N ARG A 354 -14.43 -27.33 1.21
CA ARG A 354 -15.51 -26.62 0.53
C ARG A 354 -16.89 -27.09 0.99
N LEU A 355 -17.12 -28.40 1.09
CA LEU A 355 -18.38 -28.96 1.59
C LEU A 355 -18.67 -28.46 3.01
N MET A 356 -17.65 -28.48 3.88
CA MET A 356 -17.79 -28.00 5.25
C MET A 356 -18.04 -26.48 5.32
N LEU A 357 -17.36 -25.69 4.47
CA LEU A 357 -17.62 -24.26 4.33
C LEU A 357 -19.08 -24.00 3.95
N GLU A 358 -19.61 -24.72 2.96
CA GLU A 358 -21.00 -24.58 2.51
C GLU A 358 -21.99 -24.88 3.64
N ASN A 359 -21.75 -25.94 4.42
CA ASN A 359 -22.58 -26.28 5.59
C ASN A 359 -22.58 -25.17 6.64
N ILE A 360 -21.43 -24.58 6.95
CA ILE A 360 -21.32 -23.47 7.91
C ILE A 360 -22.13 -22.27 7.42
N ILE A 361 -21.93 -21.84 6.18
CA ILE A 361 -22.61 -20.66 5.64
C ILE A 361 -24.12 -20.88 5.51
N ASN A 362 -24.57 -22.07 5.09
CA ASN A 362 -26.01 -22.39 5.03
C ASN A 362 -26.67 -22.38 6.41
N THR A 363 -25.95 -22.87 7.44
CA THR A 363 -26.43 -22.82 8.84
C THR A 363 -26.57 -21.36 9.30
N LEU A 364 -25.60 -20.51 9.00
CA LEU A 364 -25.66 -19.08 9.31
C LEU A 364 -26.87 -18.39 8.66
N PHE A 365 -27.14 -18.66 7.39
CA PHE A 365 -28.28 -18.08 6.68
C PHE A 365 -29.62 -18.56 7.23
N THR A 366 -29.69 -19.80 7.69
CA THR A 366 -30.89 -20.33 8.36
C THR A 366 -31.14 -19.62 9.69
N SER A 367 -30.08 -19.28 10.43
CA SER A 367 -30.20 -18.53 11.70
C SER A 367 -30.51 -17.04 11.50
N ASN A 368 -29.98 -16.42 10.45
CA ASN A 368 -30.23 -15.01 10.16
C ASN A 368 -30.01 -14.69 8.67
N GLN A 369 -31.11 -14.50 7.93
CA GLN A 369 -31.07 -14.24 6.49
C GLN A 369 -30.36 -12.92 6.11
N GLN A 370 -30.32 -11.93 7.01
CA GLN A 370 -29.64 -10.66 6.77
C GLN A 370 -28.12 -10.82 6.62
N LEU A 371 -27.54 -11.94 7.10
CA LEU A 371 -26.12 -12.25 6.94
C LEU A 371 -25.68 -12.43 5.49
N SER A 372 -26.60 -12.73 4.58
CA SER A 372 -26.29 -12.83 3.14
C SER A 372 -25.66 -11.56 2.57
N THR A 373 -25.93 -10.41 3.18
CA THR A 373 -25.31 -9.12 2.80
C THR A 373 -23.91 -8.92 3.37
N ILE A 374 -23.51 -9.71 4.37
CA ILE A 374 -22.25 -9.55 5.13
C ILE A 374 -21.26 -10.64 4.76
N ILE A 375 -21.71 -11.88 4.59
CA ILE A 375 -20.89 -13.01 4.18
C ILE A 375 -21.62 -13.82 3.12
N GLN A 376 -20.89 -14.21 2.07
CA GLN A 376 -21.39 -15.00 0.96
C GLN A 376 -20.43 -16.14 0.65
N LEU A 377 -20.95 -17.24 0.12
CA LEU A 377 -20.11 -18.25 -0.51
C LEU A 377 -19.67 -17.73 -1.87
N SER A 378 -18.37 -17.78 -2.15
CA SER A 378 -17.87 -17.65 -3.52
C SER A 378 -18.50 -18.76 -4.36
N PRO A 379 -19.28 -18.45 -5.42
CA PRO A 379 -19.90 -19.44 -6.29
C PRO A 379 -18.85 -20.28 -7.03
N ILE A 380 -19.11 -21.60 -7.08
CA ILE A 380 -18.40 -22.51 -7.97
C ILE A 380 -19.02 -22.38 -9.37
N ILE A 381 -18.16 -22.21 -10.36
CA ILE A 381 -18.54 -22.18 -11.76
C ILE A 381 -18.77 -23.61 -12.23
N GLN A 382 -20.02 -23.94 -12.59
CA GLN A 382 -20.42 -25.26 -13.08
C GLN A 382 -20.30 -25.31 -14.61
N LYS A 383 -19.08 -25.57 -15.10
CA LYS A 383 -18.80 -25.80 -16.53
C LYS A 383 -18.03 -27.11 -16.70
N ASN A 384 -18.33 -27.83 -17.77
CA ASN A 384 -17.86 -29.20 -17.97
C ASN A 384 -16.77 -29.32 -19.03
N THR A 385 -16.45 -28.23 -19.74
CA THR A 385 -15.36 -28.19 -20.72
C THR A 385 -14.48 -26.95 -20.54
N TRP A 386 -13.23 -27.04 -20.98
CA TRP A 386 -12.31 -25.91 -20.96
C TRP A 386 -12.80 -24.78 -21.87
N ASP A 387 -13.37 -25.10 -23.03
CA ASP A 387 -13.90 -24.10 -23.98
C ASP A 387 -15.03 -23.27 -23.37
N GLU A 388 -15.94 -23.90 -22.62
CA GLU A 388 -17.00 -23.17 -21.89
C GLU A 388 -16.42 -22.20 -20.85
N LEU A 389 -15.34 -22.58 -20.15
CA LEU A 389 -14.65 -21.70 -19.21
C LEU A 389 -13.88 -20.58 -19.92
N ILE A 390 -13.31 -20.83 -21.11
CA ILE A 390 -12.66 -19.81 -21.94
C ILE A 390 -13.67 -18.71 -22.30
N GLU A 391 -14.86 -19.08 -22.78
CA GLU A 391 -15.90 -18.12 -23.13
C GLU A 391 -16.43 -17.40 -21.89
N LEU A 392 -16.69 -18.12 -20.79
CA LEU A 392 -17.18 -17.52 -19.55
C LEU A 392 -16.15 -16.54 -18.95
N ARG A 393 -14.86 -16.82 -19.04
CA ARG A 393 -13.79 -15.92 -18.58
C ARG A 393 -13.85 -14.55 -19.26
N LYS A 394 -14.34 -14.46 -20.50
CA LYS A 394 -14.50 -13.16 -21.20
C LYS A 394 -15.51 -12.25 -20.49
N LEU A 395 -16.49 -12.83 -19.78
CA LEU A 395 -17.50 -12.12 -18.99
C LEU A 395 -17.02 -11.71 -17.59
N SER A 396 -15.74 -11.94 -17.25
CA SER A 396 -15.20 -11.61 -15.93
C SER A 396 -15.43 -10.15 -15.53
N ARG A 397 -15.34 -9.20 -16.46
CA ARG A 397 -15.57 -7.77 -16.19
C ARG A 397 -17.00 -7.49 -15.79
N ASP A 398 -17.96 -8.08 -16.49
CA ASP A 398 -19.39 -7.91 -16.23
C ASP A 398 -19.77 -8.48 -14.86
N MET A 399 -19.03 -9.52 -14.43
CA MET A 399 -19.17 -10.14 -13.12
C MET A 399 -18.35 -9.45 -12.02
N GLY A 400 -17.71 -8.30 -12.28
CA GLY A 400 -16.88 -7.60 -11.28
C GLY A 400 -15.65 -8.39 -10.81
N SER A 401 -15.08 -9.24 -11.68
CA SER A 401 -13.95 -10.11 -11.39
C SER A 401 -12.76 -9.86 -12.34
N GLU A 402 -11.55 -10.25 -11.92
CA GLU A 402 -10.33 -10.12 -12.73
C GLU A 402 -10.04 -11.34 -13.62
N GLY A 403 -10.92 -12.36 -13.63
CA GLY A 403 -10.68 -13.64 -14.27
C GLY A 403 -11.29 -14.81 -13.51
N ILE A 404 -10.68 -15.98 -13.63
CA ILE A 404 -11.08 -17.22 -12.95
C ILE A 404 -9.91 -17.74 -12.10
N MET A 405 -10.21 -18.22 -10.90
CA MET A 405 -9.32 -19.06 -10.10
C MET A 405 -9.59 -20.53 -10.44
N LEU A 406 -8.55 -21.27 -10.81
CA LEU A 406 -8.61 -22.72 -11.02
C LEU A 406 -7.89 -23.40 -9.85
N LYS A 407 -8.60 -24.23 -9.10
CA LYS A 407 -8.08 -24.92 -7.92
C LYS A 407 -8.25 -26.43 -8.06
N ARG A 408 -7.18 -27.21 -7.89
CA ARG A 408 -7.23 -28.67 -7.94
C ARG A 408 -8.05 -29.20 -6.76
N LYS A 409 -9.08 -30.00 -7.03
CA LYS A 409 -10.05 -30.51 -6.04
C LYS A 409 -9.42 -31.36 -4.95
N SER A 410 -8.40 -32.14 -5.29
CA SER A 410 -7.65 -32.99 -4.35
C SER A 410 -6.60 -32.23 -3.52
N SER A 411 -6.35 -30.95 -3.82
CA SER A 411 -5.27 -30.19 -3.17
C SER A 411 -5.56 -29.90 -1.70
N THR A 412 -4.54 -30.06 -0.87
CA THR A 412 -4.51 -29.53 0.49
C THR A 412 -4.19 -28.04 0.46
N TYR A 413 -4.49 -27.32 1.55
CA TYR A 413 -4.18 -25.91 1.64
C TYR A 413 -2.70 -25.71 1.99
N GLN A 414 -1.91 -25.21 1.04
CA GLN A 414 -0.47 -25.02 1.20
C GLN A 414 -0.11 -23.62 1.69
N VAL A 415 1.17 -23.42 2.01
CA VAL A 415 1.70 -22.13 2.45
C VAL A 415 2.52 -21.45 1.36
N GLY A 416 2.25 -20.18 1.12
CA GLY A 416 2.99 -19.37 0.15
C GLY A 416 2.63 -19.74 -1.28
N ARG A 417 3.52 -19.45 -2.23
CA ARG A 417 3.24 -19.71 -3.64
C ARG A 417 3.75 -21.10 -4.03
N LYS A 418 2.85 -21.99 -4.43
CA LYS A 418 3.17 -23.32 -4.97
C LYS A 418 2.67 -23.45 -6.40
N VAL A 419 3.41 -24.18 -7.22
CA VAL A 419 3.03 -24.49 -8.60
C VAL A 419 2.15 -25.73 -8.58
N GLY A 420 1.11 -25.77 -9.41
CA GLY A 420 0.41 -27.00 -9.75
C GLY A 420 -1.02 -27.12 -9.24
N ASP A 421 -1.35 -26.60 -8.05
CA ASP A 421 -2.71 -26.77 -7.51
C ASP A 421 -3.62 -25.58 -7.74
N TRP A 422 -3.10 -24.35 -7.63
CA TRP A 422 -3.91 -23.13 -7.70
C TRP A 422 -3.34 -22.19 -8.76
N TRP A 423 -4.21 -21.81 -9.71
CA TRP A 423 -3.88 -20.89 -10.79
C TRP A 423 -4.83 -19.70 -10.82
N LYS A 424 -4.28 -18.52 -11.09
CA LYS A 424 -5.07 -17.33 -11.43
C LYS A 424 -5.04 -17.17 -12.95
N TRP A 425 -6.19 -17.31 -13.58
CA TRP A 425 -6.34 -17.21 -15.02
C TRP A 425 -7.07 -15.91 -15.35
N LYS A 426 -6.26 -14.86 -15.52
CA LYS A 426 -6.74 -13.47 -15.67
C LYS A 426 -7.22 -13.21 -17.09
N ILE A 427 -8.09 -12.22 -17.25
CA ILE A 427 -8.37 -11.62 -18.58
C ILE A 427 -7.23 -10.69 -19.02
N GLU A 428 -7.09 -10.51 -20.33
CA GLU A 428 -6.14 -9.54 -20.89
C GLU A 428 -6.54 -8.11 -20.50
N PRO A 429 -5.58 -7.23 -20.16
CA PRO A 429 -5.88 -5.82 -19.90
C PRO A 429 -6.38 -5.13 -21.17
N MET A 430 -7.10 -4.02 -21.00
CA MET A 430 -7.39 -3.13 -22.13
C MET A 430 -6.13 -2.34 -22.47
N VAL A 431 -5.93 -2.00 -23.75
CA VAL A 431 -4.76 -1.26 -24.22
C VAL A 431 -5.14 -0.10 -25.12
N ILE A 432 -4.35 0.97 -25.05
CA ILE A 432 -4.43 2.16 -25.91
C ILE A 432 -3.01 2.57 -26.28
N ASP A 433 -2.73 2.75 -27.57
CA ASP A 433 -1.51 3.36 -28.05
C ASP A 433 -1.61 4.88 -27.92
N ALA A 434 -0.64 5.49 -27.24
CA ALA A 434 -0.64 6.91 -26.93
C ALA A 434 0.76 7.51 -27.01
N VAL A 435 0.83 8.80 -27.29
CA VAL A 435 2.10 9.54 -27.35
C VAL A 435 2.41 10.22 -26.01
N MET A 436 3.67 10.17 -25.60
CA MET A 436 4.16 10.91 -24.44
C MET A 436 4.33 12.39 -24.78
N ILE A 437 3.72 13.27 -23.99
CA ILE A 437 3.80 14.74 -24.21
C ILE A 437 4.31 15.54 -23.03
N TYR A 438 4.24 14.98 -21.81
CA TYR A 438 4.89 15.56 -20.65
C TYR A 438 5.68 14.52 -19.89
N ALA A 439 6.77 14.97 -19.27
CA ALA A 439 7.56 14.19 -18.34
C ALA A 439 7.82 15.02 -17.08
N GLN A 440 7.64 14.42 -15.91
CA GLN A 440 7.86 15.07 -14.63
C GLN A 440 8.97 14.35 -13.85
N LYS A 441 9.83 15.13 -13.20
CA LYS A 441 10.83 14.59 -12.28
C LYS A 441 10.17 13.79 -11.16
N GLY A 442 10.77 12.66 -10.81
CA GLY A 442 10.35 11.84 -9.67
C GLY A 442 10.56 12.57 -8.33
N HIS A 443 10.28 11.87 -7.25
CA HIS A 443 10.52 12.36 -5.89
C HIS A 443 11.46 11.40 -5.13
N GLY A 444 12.12 11.90 -4.09
CA GLY A 444 13.07 11.10 -3.29
C GLY A 444 14.20 10.53 -4.15
N ARG A 445 14.45 9.20 -4.07
CA ARG A 445 15.56 8.53 -4.77
C ARG A 445 15.59 8.71 -6.30
N ARG A 446 14.47 9.10 -6.92
CA ARG A 446 14.38 9.34 -8.37
C ARG A 446 14.18 10.83 -8.70
N SER A 447 14.51 11.75 -7.80
CA SER A 447 14.35 13.20 -8.01
C SER A 447 15.09 13.75 -9.23
N ASN A 448 16.23 13.13 -9.58
CA ASN A 448 17.03 13.52 -10.75
C ASN A 448 16.58 12.91 -12.08
N LEU A 449 15.55 12.05 -12.07
CA LEU A 449 15.07 11.32 -13.24
C LEU A 449 13.63 11.72 -13.57
N TYR A 450 13.31 11.74 -14.86
CA TYR A 450 11.93 11.89 -15.32
C TYR A 450 11.22 10.55 -15.23
N THR A 451 10.34 10.36 -14.25
CA THR A 451 9.68 9.07 -13.99
C THR A 451 8.20 9.05 -14.29
N ASP A 452 7.57 10.22 -14.28
CA ASP A 452 6.12 10.33 -14.37
C ASP A 452 5.76 10.92 -15.74
N TYR A 453 5.25 10.06 -16.62
CA TYR A 453 4.95 10.42 -18.00
C TYR A 453 3.45 10.67 -18.16
N THR A 454 3.11 11.72 -18.91
CA THR A 454 1.72 12.03 -19.27
C THR A 454 1.50 11.73 -20.74
N PHE A 455 0.45 10.95 -21.00
CA PHE A 455 0.13 10.43 -22.33
C PHE A 455 -1.11 11.12 -22.91
N ALA A 456 -1.10 11.26 -24.22
CA ALA A 456 -2.17 11.85 -25.00
C ALA A 456 -2.61 10.95 -26.16
N VAL A 457 -3.89 11.05 -26.51
CA VAL A 457 -4.50 10.50 -27.72
C VAL A 457 -4.85 11.63 -28.68
N LYS A 458 -5.20 11.30 -29.93
CA LYS A 458 -5.67 12.28 -30.92
C LYS A 458 -7.12 12.71 -30.69
N ASP A 459 -7.40 13.99 -30.85
CA ASP A 459 -8.74 14.58 -30.93
C ASP A 459 -8.78 15.53 -32.15
N GLY A 460 -9.17 15.00 -33.30
CA GLY A 460 -8.88 15.61 -34.60
C GLY A 460 -7.37 15.81 -34.77
N ASP A 461 -6.96 17.05 -35.05
CA ASP A 461 -5.55 17.44 -35.20
C ASP A 461 -4.85 17.75 -33.87
N LYS A 462 -5.56 17.70 -32.75
CA LYS A 462 -5.01 18.03 -31.42
C LYS A 462 -4.65 16.78 -30.65
N LEU A 463 -3.74 16.95 -29.68
CA LEU A 463 -3.43 15.93 -28.68
C LEU A 463 -4.12 16.27 -27.36
N ILE A 464 -4.83 15.30 -26.79
CA ILE A 464 -5.52 15.46 -25.52
C ILE A 464 -5.00 14.47 -24.48
N THR A 465 -4.56 15.00 -23.34
CA THR A 465 -4.09 14.18 -22.21
C THR A 465 -5.23 13.35 -21.63
N PHE A 466 -4.98 12.07 -21.39
CA PHE A 466 -5.97 11.19 -20.75
C PHE A 466 -5.44 10.43 -19.54
N THR A 467 -4.11 10.25 -19.41
CA THR A 467 -3.55 9.48 -18.31
C THR A 467 -2.10 9.84 -18.00
N LYS A 468 -1.66 9.41 -16.81
CA LYS A 468 -0.24 9.35 -16.44
C LYS A 468 0.14 7.90 -16.15
N ALA A 469 1.35 7.51 -16.50
CA ALA A 469 1.93 6.23 -16.09
C ALA A 469 3.41 6.40 -15.71
N TYR A 470 3.83 5.58 -14.75
CA TYR A 470 5.14 5.67 -14.10
C TYR A 470 5.83 4.29 -13.94
N SER A 471 5.24 3.25 -14.51
CA SER A 471 5.68 1.86 -14.40
C SER A 471 5.51 1.12 -15.73
N GLY A 472 6.25 0.03 -15.89
CA GLY A 472 6.17 -0.86 -17.05
C GLY A 472 7.37 -0.81 -18.01
N LEU A 473 8.27 0.16 -17.84
CA LEU A 473 9.54 0.18 -18.56
C LEU A 473 10.61 -0.62 -17.81
N THR A 474 11.49 -1.26 -18.56
CA THR A 474 12.76 -1.79 -18.05
C THR A 474 13.71 -0.65 -17.67
N ASP A 475 14.71 -0.90 -16.82
CA ASP A 475 15.71 0.13 -16.46
C ASP A 475 16.45 0.68 -17.68
N LYS A 476 16.66 -0.16 -18.70
CA LYS A 476 17.26 0.25 -19.99
C LYS A 476 16.36 1.25 -20.73
N GLU A 477 15.10 0.89 -20.95
CA GLU A 477 14.13 1.77 -21.63
C GLU A 477 13.92 3.06 -20.85
N PHE A 478 13.90 2.97 -19.52
CA PHE A 478 13.77 4.12 -18.64
C PHE A 478 14.88 5.16 -18.88
N ASN A 479 16.14 4.72 -18.94
CA ASN A 479 17.27 5.59 -19.21
C ASN A 479 17.22 6.20 -20.62
N GLU A 480 16.77 5.44 -21.61
CA GLU A 480 16.55 5.95 -22.98
C GLU A 480 15.49 7.06 -23.01
N VAL A 481 14.37 6.88 -22.29
CA VAL A 481 13.31 7.89 -22.20
C VAL A 481 13.79 9.14 -21.45
N ASP A 482 14.51 8.99 -20.33
CA ASP A 482 15.07 10.13 -19.58
C ASP A 482 16.05 10.94 -20.44
N ALA A 483 16.92 10.27 -21.21
CA ALA A 483 17.82 10.93 -22.16
C ALA A 483 17.03 11.67 -23.26
N PHE A 484 15.97 11.06 -23.80
CA PHE A 484 15.09 11.71 -24.76
C PHE A 484 14.44 12.97 -24.19
N VAL A 485 13.90 12.91 -22.98
CA VAL A 485 13.27 14.06 -22.30
C VAL A 485 14.25 15.22 -22.14
N LYS A 486 15.48 14.93 -21.71
CA LYS A 486 16.55 15.93 -21.57
C LYS A 486 16.91 16.59 -22.91
N ALA A 487 16.97 15.81 -23.99
CA ALA A 487 17.34 16.30 -25.33
C ALA A 487 16.19 16.98 -26.10
N ASN A 488 14.93 16.67 -25.77
CA ASN A 488 13.75 17.10 -26.54
C ASN A 488 12.72 17.88 -25.71
N SER A 489 13.13 18.46 -24.59
CA SER A 489 12.32 19.38 -23.81
C SER A 489 12.05 20.68 -24.59
N ILE A 490 10.81 21.14 -24.59
CA ILE A 490 10.36 22.37 -25.26
C ILE A 490 10.15 23.47 -24.21
N GLU A 491 9.34 23.18 -23.18
CA GLU A 491 8.98 24.14 -22.14
C GLU A 491 9.19 23.55 -20.75
N LYS A 492 9.45 24.41 -19.77
CA LYS A 492 9.61 24.06 -18.35
C LYS A 492 8.51 24.70 -17.52
N PHE A 493 7.76 23.87 -16.78
CA PHE A 493 6.79 24.30 -15.78
C PHE A 493 7.13 23.64 -14.44
N GLY A 494 7.99 24.29 -13.65
CA GLY A 494 8.55 23.72 -12.42
C GLY A 494 9.27 22.38 -12.69
N PRO A 495 8.81 21.26 -12.09
CA PRO A 495 9.42 19.94 -12.29
C PRO A 495 8.97 19.25 -13.59
N VAL A 496 7.98 19.80 -14.29
CA VAL A 496 7.41 19.24 -15.53
C VAL A 496 8.15 19.81 -16.74
N ARG A 497 8.33 18.96 -17.76
CA ARG A 497 8.77 19.33 -19.09
C ARG A 497 7.72 18.94 -20.10
N THR A 498 7.40 19.84 -21.02
CA THR A 498 6.77 19.48 -22.29
C THR A 498 7.84 18.91 -23.21
N VAL A 499 7.56 17.82 -23.89
CA VAL A 499 8.49 17.18 -24.83
C VAL A 499 7.90 17.11 -26.23
N LYS A 500 8.76 16.95 -27.24
CA LYS A 500 8.29 16.65 -28.60
C LYS A 500 7.44 15.36 -28.60
N PRO A 501 6.23 15.37 -29.17
CA PRO A 501 5.33 14.22 -29.19
C PRO A 501 5.83 13.19 -30.22
N GLN A 502 6.80 12.37 -29.83
CA GLN A 502 7.43 11.38 -30.71
C GLN A 502 7.42 9.97 -30.13
N LEU A 503 7.55 9.82 -28.82
CA LEU A 503 7.60 8.50 -28.21
C LEU A 503 6.18 7.95 -28.00
N VAL A 504 5.86 6.87 -28.71
CA VAL A 504 4.58 6.17 -28.63
C VAL A 504 4.70 4.95 -27.72
N PHE A 505 3.71 4.76 -26.85
CA PHE A 505 3.65 3.65 -25.91
C PHE A 505 2.26 3.03 -25.94
N GLU A 506 2.22 1.72 -25.76
CA GLU A 506 0.99 1.01 -25.48
C GLU A 506 0.72 1.09 -23.98
N ILE A 507 -0.42 1.65 -23.59
CA ILE A 507 -0.83 1.84 -22.21
C ILE A 507 -1.88 0.78 -21.87
N ALA A 508 -1.52 -0.13 -20.97
CA ALA A 508 -2.43 -1.14 -20.43
C ALA A 508 -3.17 -0.61 -19.20
N PHE A 509 -4.45 -0.92 -19.08
CA PHE A 509 -5.29 -0.54 -17.93
C PHE A 509 -6.36 -1.59 -17.63
N GLU A 510 -6.85 -1.58 -16.40
CA GLU A 510 -7.80 -2.58 -15.91
C GLU A 510 -9.27 -2.10 -16.00
N GLY A 511 -9.48 -0.79 -16.02
CA GLY A 511 -10.83 -0.19 -16.08
C GLY A 511 -10.79 1.24 -16.61
N ILE A 512 -11.93 1.74 -17.08
CA ILE A 512 -12.13 3.10 -17.57
C ILE A 512 -13.40 3.68 -16.93
N ALA A 513 -13.42 4.97 -16.63
CA ALA A 513 -14.57 5.65 -16.04
C ALA A 513 -14.71 7.08 -16.54
N ALA A 514 -15.95 7.60 -16.56
CA ALA A 514 -16.20 9.00 -16.90
C ALA A 514 -15.60 9.93 -15.84
N SER A 515 -15.00 11.04 -16.27
CA SER A 515 -14.32 11.98 -15.38
C SER A 515 -14.44 13.42 -15.84
N SER A 516 -15.08 14.26 -15.01
CA SER A 516 -15.12 15.72 -15.21
C SER A 516 -13.80 16.43 -14.86
N ARG A 517 -12.85 15.74 -14.21
CA ARG A 517 -11.56 16.30 -13.81
C ARG A 517 -10.51 16.23 -14.91
N HIS A 518 -10.66 15.33 -15.88
CA HIS A 518 -9.69 15.12 -16.95
C HIS A 518 -10.21 15.73 -18.24
N LYS A 519 -9.33 16.41 -19.00
CA LYS A 519 -9.72 17.05 -20.27
C LYS A 519 -10.29 16.05 -21.27
N SER A 520 -9.79 14.82 -21.29
CA SER A 520 -10.30 13.71 -22.10
C SER A 520 -11.72 13.24 -21.72
N GLY A 521 -12.27 13.68 -20.59
CA GLY A 521 -13.54 13.17 -20.08
C GLY A 521 -13.46 11.77 -19.48
N VAL A 522 -12.28 11.15 -19.41
CA VAL A 522 -12.07 9.78 -18.92
C VAL A 522 -10.98 9.69 -17.87
N ALA A 523 -11.08 8.70 -16.98
CA ALA A 523 -10.04 8.29 -16.05
C ALA A 523 -9.79 6.79 -16.17
N LEU A 524 -8.51 6.40 -16.21
CA LEU A 524 -8.09 4.99 -16.28
C LEU A 524 -7.77 4.43 -14.88
N ARG A 525 -8.07 3.14 -14.69
CA ARG A 525 -7.70 2.38 -13.50
C ARG A 525 -6.43 1.57 -13.77
N PHE A 526 -5.44 1.76 -12.88
CA PHE A 526 -4.11 1.14 -12.96
C PHE A 526 -3.44 1.24 -14.34
N PRO A 527 -3.38 2.44 -14.94
CA PRO A 527 -2.64 2.63 -16.19
C PRO A 527 -1.15 2.34 -15.96
N ARG A 528 -0.58 1.53 -16.85
CA ARG A 528 0.84 1.21 -16.89
C ARG A 528 1.31 1.12 -18.34
N ILE A 529 2.60 1.32 -18.55
CA ILE A 529 3.19 1.10 -19.87
C ILE A 529 3.26 -0.42 -20.09
N SER A 530 2.60 -0.91 -21.14
CA SER A 530 2.66 -2.30 -21.57
C SER A 530 3.94 -2.56 -22.36
N ARG A 531 4.20 -1.69 -23.34
CA ARG A 531 5.40 -1.73 -24.18
C ARG A 531 5.67 -0.38 -24.84
N TRP A 532 6.93 -0.13 -25.18
CA TRP A 532 7.31 0.97 -26.06
C TRP A 532 7.07 0.59 -27.52
N ARG A 533 6.16 1.31 -28.19
CA ARG A 533 5.82 1.12 -29.60
C ARG A 533 6.81 1.83 -30.52
N LYS A 534 8.05 1.33 -30.54
CA LYS A 534 9.10 1.82 -31.47
C LYS A 534 8.73 1.60 -32.95
N ASP A 535 7.74 0.75 -33.19
CA ASP A 535 7.14 0.45 -34.49
C ASP A 535 6.09 1.47 -34.96
N LYS A 536 5.58 2.34 -34.08
CA LYS A 536 4.52 3.30 -34.41
C LYS A 536 5.00 4.76 -34.35
N LYS A 537 4.45 5.57 -35.25
CA LYS A 537 4.55 7.03 -35.20
C LYS A 537 3.38 7.64 -34.43
N THR A 538 3.55 8.89 -34.01
CA THR A 538 2.52 9.69 -33.35
C THR A 538 1.22 9.76 -34.16
N ASP A 539 1.29 9.60 -35.49
CA ASP A 539 0.09 9.64 -36.31
C ASP A 539 -0.81 8.41 -36.22
N GLU A 540 -0.27 7.30 -35.71
CA GLU A 540 -0.90 5.97 -35.64
C GLU A 540 -1.39 5.62 -34.23
N ILE A 541 -1.40 6.61 -33.33
CA ILE A 541 -1.93 6.46 -31.97
C ILE A 541 -3.45 6.46 -31.98
N ASN A 542 -4.05 5.93 -30.92
CA ASN A 542 -5.49 5.93 -30.76
C ASN A 542 -6.07 7.35 -30.61
N THR A 543 -7.38 7.43 -30.79
CA THR A 543 -8.16 8.66 -30.73
C THR A 543 -8.96 8.76 -29.43
N LEU A 544 -9.45 9.96 -29.14
CA LEU A 544 -10.40 10.20 -28.06
C LEU A 544 -11.71 9.42 -28.29
N GLU A 545 -12.09 9.20 -29.54
CA GLU A 545 -13.28 8.41 -29.89
C GLU A 545 -13.09 6.93 -29.53
N ASP A 546 -11.88 6.38 -29.69
CA ASP A 546 -11.56 5.01 -29.23
C ASP A 546 -11.76 4.89 -27.71
N LEU A 547 -11.28 5.88 -26.93
CA LEU A 547 -11.50 5.92 -25.48
C LEU A 547 -12.98 6.02 -25.12
N LYS A 548 -13.77 6.81 -25.85
CA LYS A 548 -15.22 6.92 -25.62
C LYS A 548 -15.96 5.62 -25.93
N LYS A 549 -15.59 4.93 -27.01
CA LYS A 549 -16.13 3.60 -27.33
C LYS A 549 -15.80 2.60 -26.23
N MET A 550 -14.55 2.58 -25.75
CA MET A 550 -14.17 1.75 -24.60
C MET A 550 -14.93 2.14 -23.33
N LEU A 551 -15.19 3.43 -23.09
CA LEU A 551 -15.99 3.88 -21.96
C LEU A 551 -17.45 3.42 -22.06
N LEU A 552 -18.05 3.42 -23.25
CA LEU A 552 -19.42 2.95 -23.44
C LEU A 552 -19.55 1.44 -23.16
N ILE A 553 -18.53 0.66 -23.52
CA ILE A 553 -18.53 -0.80 -23.38
C ILE A 553 -18.11 -1.22 -21.95
N TYR A 554 -17.05 -0.63 -21.42
CA TYR A 554 -16.38 -1.07 -20.18
C TYR A 554 -16.45 -0.06 -19.04
N GLY A 555 -17.05 1.11 -19.28
CA GLY A 555 -17.19 2.15 -18.28
C GLY A 555 -18.22 1.77 -17.22
N ASN A 556 -17.87 1.97 -15.96
CA ASN A 556 -18.87 1.96 -14.91
C ASN A 556 -19.90 3.06 -15.22
N LYS A 557 -21.13 2.67 -15.56
CA LYS A 557 -22.25 3.61 -15.55
C LYS A 557 -22.30 4.18 -14.15
N LYS A 558 -21.95 5.46 -13.99
CA LYS A 558 -22.51 6.18 -12.84
C LYS A 558 -24.01 6.07 -13.03
N ASP A 559 -24.70 5.60 -12.00
CA ASP A 559 -26.14 5.72 -11.90
C ASP A 559 -26.50 7.15 -12.31
N GLU A 560 -27.02 7.30 -13.52
CA GLU A 560 -27.86 8.44 -13.89
C GLU A 560 -29.14 8.24 -13.10
N THR A 561 -29.11 8.50 -11.80
CA THR A 561 -30.33 8.88 -11.09
C THR A 561 -30.72 10.26 -11.62
N PRO A 562 -31.97 10.44 -12.11
CA PRO A 562 -32.49 11.72 -12.55
C PRO A 562 -32.30 12.85 -11.53
#